data_AF-A0A922LH66-F1
#
_entry.id   AF-A0A922LH66-F1
#
_cell.length_a   1.000
_cell.length_b   1.000
_cell.length_c   1.000
_cell.angle_alpha   90.00
_cell.angle_beta   90.00
_cell.angle_gamma   90.00
#
_symmetry.space_group_name_H-M   'P 1'
#
loop_
_entity.id
_entity.type
_entity.pdbx_description
1 polymer ?
#
loop_
_entity_poly.entity_id
_entity_poly.type
_entity_poly.pdbx_seq_one_letter_code
_entity_poly.pdbx_strand_id
1 'polypeptide(L)'
;MRRFITFLRKQLVSAEDLSRSLNEENKKLTIEKETLEGILLSKSLECKNLKELIQEKDEKIELYQYEIKQLTEDLNKQKTIFSEQVTLQTFEASKSIEKLTKTLELERKRMIRISSLANRILQQRNEIEEFFITSLNYVRDEIKVNQNNYIHDAKSAYEASIRLAHLGKSNYPPIRTFQNKITSTNNVYDDFKIAQKIPKSTHLTIRDLTWEQKERVLSILFEKMNHSKMKFNHKTNHNKSPMNQLNDQFNKELIIQMNNCNNGTNQQLAVNEIDSKSILLTIDNDDDDADAADADEHNQGKIKDQVNYNNDNDKVKENCRNQSKELTKKLYEKVIQYKDHVIDETNSINQSDVQCTLKNDYETIHQRNIDSTMNCQINQTKVPYPSPQ
;
A
#
# COMPACT_ATOMS: atom_id res chain seq x y z
N MET A 1 -14.73 -110.28 80.20
CA MET A 1 -13.40 -109.74 79.83
C MET A 1 -13.17 -109.53 78.32
N ARG A 2 -13.40 -110.52 77.42
CA ARG A 2 -13.09 -110.34 75.97
C ARG A 2 -13.76 -109.14 75.31
N ARG A 3 -15.06 -108.89 75.56
CA ARG A 3 -15.79 -107.73 75.00
C ARG A 3 -15.22 -106.36 75.40
N PHE A 4 -14.67 -106.26 76.61
CA PHE A 4 -14.08 -105.02 77.12
C PHE A 4 -12.74 -104.73 76.42
N ILE A 5 -11.93 -105.76 76.18
CA ILE A 5 -10.67 -105.64 75.43
C ILE A 5 -10.94 -105.27 73.96
N THR A 6 -11.98 -105.81 73.34
CA THR A 6 -12.36 -105.45 71.96
C THR A 6 -12.87 -104.01 71.87
N PHE A 7 -13.62 -103.56 72.87
CA PHE A 7 -14.09 -102.17 72.96
C PHE A 7 -12.92 -101.19 73.11
N LEU A 8 -11.99 -101.46 74.04
CA LEU A 8 -10.80 -100.63 74.25
C LEU A 8 -9.89 -100.59 73.01
N ARG A 9 -9.71 -101.71 72.30
CA ARG A 9 -8.96 -101.71 71.03
C ARG A 9 -9.64 -100.89 69.94
N LYS A 10 -10.96 -100.97 69.82
CA LYS A 10 -11.71 -100.18 68.83
C LYS A 10 -11.67 -98.69 69.15
N GLN A 11 -11.70 -98.34 70.44
CA GLN A 11 -11.54 -96.98 70.92
C GLN A 11 -10.10 -96.46 70.69
N LEU A 12 -9.10 -97.31 70.88
CA LEU A 12 -7.69 -97.00 70.60
C LEU A 12 -7.47 -96.76 69.10
N VAL A 13 -7.91 -97.68 68.23
CA VAL A 13 -7.79 -97.54 66.76
C VAL A 13 -8.53 -96.30 66.26
N SER A 14 -9.74 -96.04 66.77
CA SER A 14 -10.50 -94.84 66.42
C SER A 14 -9.80 -93.55 66.87
N ALA A 15 -9.12 -93.56 68.02
CA ALA A 15 -8.34 -92.41 68.49
C ALA A 15 -7.05 -92.24 67.67
N GLU A 16 -6.45 -93.35 67.22
CA GLU A 16 -5.23 -93.37 66.41
C GLU A 16 -5.49 -92.88 64.98
N ASP A 17 -6.60 -93.31 64.37
CA ASP A 17 -7.06 -92.84 63.06
C ASP A 17 -7.46 -91.35 63.10
N LEU A 18 -8.15 -90.91 64.17
CA LEU A 18 -8.45 -89.50 64.38
C LEU A 18 -7.16 -88.69 64.55
N SER A 19 -6.20 -89.18 65.34
CA SER A 19 -4.89 -88.53 65.50
C SER A 19 -4.11 -88.45 64.19
N ARG A 20 -4.19 -89.47 63.33
CA ARG A 20 -3.55 -89.47 62.01
C ARG A 20 -4.21 -88.44 61.08
N SER A 21 -5.53 -88.42 61.01
CA SER A 21 -6.29 -87.44 60.21
C SER A 21 -5.99 -86.01 60.65
N LEU A 22 -5.95 -85.76 61.97
CA LEU A 22 -5.66 -84.44 62.54
C LEU A 22 -4.22 -84.02 62.27
N ASN A 23 -3.28 -84.97 62.19
CA ASN A 23 -1.89 -84.70 61.82
C ASN A 23 -1.72 -84.42 60.31
N GLU A 24 -2.46 -85.12 59.45
CA GLU A 24 -2.49 -84.85 58.00
C GLU A 24 -3.11 -83.50 57.69
N GLU A 25 -4.20 -83.14 58.38
CA GLU A 25 -4.82 -81.82 58.27
C GLU A 25 -3.88 -80.72 58.76
N ASN A 26 -3.21 -80.90 59.90
CA ASN A 26 -2.19 -79.96 60.36
C ASN A 26 -1.05 -79.78 59.36
N LYS A 27 -0.56 -80.87 58.74
CA LYS A 27 0.46 -80.79 57.67
C LYS A 27 -0.04 -80.03 56.44
N LYS A 28 -1.29 -80.26 56.04
CA LYS A 28 -1.91 -79.54 54.92
C LYS A 28 -2.04 -78.05 55.24
N LEU A 29 -2.51 -77.72 56.44
CA LEU A 29 -2.64 -76.34 56.91
C LEU A 29 -1.28 -75.64 57.03
N THR A 30 -0.22 -76.34 57.44
CA THR A 30 1.14 -75.75 57.46
C THR A 30 1.63 -75.42 56.06
N ILE A 31 1.43 -76.30 55.09
CA ILE A 31 1.83 -76.05 53.70
C ILE A 31 0.99 -74.91 53.11
N GLU A 32 -0.32 -74.91 53.33
CA GLU A 32 -1.22 -73.84 52.88
C GLU A 32 -0.81 -72.49 53.48
N LYS A 33 -0.53 -72.44 54.79
CA LYS A 33 -0.02 -71.25 55.47
C LYS A 33 1.30 -70.76 54.86
N GLU A 34 2.27 -71.64 54.65
CA GLU A 34 3.57 -71.28 54.04
C GLU A 34 3.39 -70.75 52.61
N THR A 35 2.50 -71.37 51.81
CA THR A 35 2.21 -70.89 50.45
C THR A 35 1.52 -69.52 50.45
N LEU A 36 0.55 -69.29 51.35
CA LEU A 36 -0.13 -68.01 51.49
C LEU A 36 0.82 -66.92 51.99
N GLU A 37 1.72 -67.22 52.93
CA GLU A 37 2.76 -66.30 53.39
C GLU A 37 3.74 -65.95 52.26
N GLY A 38 4.15 -66.92 51.44
CA GLY A 38 4.98 -66.68 50.26
C GLY A 38 4.30 -65.79 49.20
N ILE A 39 3.01 -66.04 48.92
CA ILE A 39 2.20 -65.21 48.02
C ILE A 39 2.03 -63.79 48.58
N LEU A 40 1.73 -63.67 49.87
CA LEU A 40 1.59 -62.37 50.54
C LEU A 40 2.89 -61.57 50.47
N LEU A 41 4.04 -62.21 50.69
CA LEU A 41 5.34 -61.57 50.59
C LEU A 41 5.64 -61.13 49.15
N SER A 42 5.36 -61.99 48.16
CA SER A 42 5.52 -61.67 46.74
C SER A 42 4.63 -60.49 46.32
N LYS A 43 3.34 -60.50 46.69
CA LYS A 43 2.41 -59.41 46.42
C LYS A 43 2.78 -58.13 47.15
N SER A 44 3.27 -58.23 48.39
CA SER A 44 3.79 -57.07 49.13
C SER A 44 4.99 -56.45 48.43
N LEU A 45 5.90 -57.26 47.87
CA LEU A 45 7.04 -56.76 47.11
C LEU A 45 6.60 -56.11 45.78
N GLU A 46 5.66 -56.73 45.06
CA GLU A 46 5.06 -56.16 43.85
C GLU A 46 4.39 -54.80 44.12
N CYS A 47 3.61 -54.69 45.20
CA CYS A 47 3.02 -53.43 45.63
C CYS A 47 4.06 -52.35 45.97
N LYS A 48 5.21 -52.72 46.56
CA LYS A 48 6.30 -51.77 46.81
C LYS A 48 6.89 -51.26 45.49
N ASN A 49 7.21 -52.15 44.56
CA ASN A 49 7.77 -51.78 43.25
C ASN A 49 6.81 -50.88 42.45
N LEU A 50 5.50 -51.18 42.46
CA LEU A 50 4.49 -50.34 41.80
C LEU A 50 4.39 -48.96 42.45
N LYS A 51 4.51 -48.87 43.78
CA LYS A 51 4.49 -47.59 44.49
C LYS A 51 5.69 -46.72 44.13
N GLU A 52 6.88 -47.30 44.02
CA GLU A 52 8.09 -46.59 43.58
C GLU A 52 7.94 -46.10 42.14
N LEU A 53 7.40 -46.94 41.23
CA LEU A 53 7.16 -46.53 39.85
C LEU A 53 6.14 -45.39 39.75
N ILE A 54 5.05 -45.43 40.53
CA ILE A 54 4.07 -44.34 40.58
C ILE A 54 4.74 -43.05 41.05
N GLN A 55 5.55 -43.12 42.11
CA GLN A 55 6.27 -41.95 42.61
C GLN A 55 7.21 -41.35 41.55
N GLU A 56 7.98 -42.18 40.83
CA GLU A 56 8.86 -41.71 39.75
C GLU A 56 8.06 -41.02 38.62
N LYS A 57 6.88 -41.55 38.29
CA LYS A 57 5.99 -40.93 37.28
C LYS A 57 5.40 -39.62 37.78
N ASP A 58 5.01 -39.54 39.04
CA ASP A 58 4.47 -38.32 39.64
C ASP A 58 5.53 -37.21 39.68
N GLU A 59 6.77 -37.54 40.06
CA GLU A 59 7.90 -36.60 40.02
C GLU A 59 8.16 -36.08 38.59
N LYS A 60 8.10 -36.97 37.58
CA LYS A 60 8.21 -36.56 36.16
C LYS A 60 7.06 -35.66 35.72
N ILE A 61 5.83 -35.95 36.15
CA ILE A 61 4.66 -35.12 35.84
C ILE A 61 4.84 -33.73 36.46
N GLU A 62 5.33 -33.62 37.69
CA GLU A 62 5.58 -32.34 38.36
C GLU A 62 6.65 -31.52 37.61
N LEU A 63 7.74 -32.17 37.17
CA LEU A 63 8.77 -31.52 36.36
C LEU A 63 8.20 -30.99 35.03
N TYR A 64 7.41 -31.79 34.31
CA TYR A 64 6.79 -31.35 33.07
C TYR A 64 5.76 -30.24 33.29
N GLN A 65 4.97 -30.28 34.36
CA GLN A 65 4.06 -29.20 34.71
C GLN A 65 4.80 -27.89 34.99
N TYR A 66 5.93 -27.97 35.70
CA TYR A 66 6.78 -26.81 35.96
C TYR A 66 7.36 -26.22 34.66
N GLU A 67 7.89 -27.07 33.78
CA GLU A 67 8.44 -26.65 32.48
C GLU A 67 7.37 -26.00 31.59
N ILE A 68 6.18 -26.61 31.50
CA ILE A 68 5.04 -26.06 30.75
C ILE A 68 4.62 -24.70 31.31
N LYS A 69 4.55 -24.57 32.64
CA LYS A 69 4.20 -23.30 33.29
C LYS A 69 5.21 -22.21 32.98
N GLN A 70 6.50 -22.53 33.04
CA GLN A 70 7.57 -21.60 32.69
C GLN A 70 7.50 -21.19 31.21
N LEU A 71 7.34 -22.15 30.30
CA LEU A 71 7.23 -21.88 28.87
C LEU A 71 6.00 -21.01 28.54
N THR A 72 4.88 -21.25 29.22
CA THR A 72 3.65 -20.46 29.05
C THR A 72 3.85 -19.01 29.50
N GLU A 73 4.54 -18.81 30.63
CA GLU A 73 4.85 -17.48 31.15
C GLU A 73 5.80 -16.72 30.20
N ASP A 74 6.83 -17.38 29.70
CA ASP A 74 7.77 -16.77 28.75
C ASP A 74 7.11 -16.44 27.41
N LEU A 75 6.22 -17.30 26.91
CA LEU A 75 5.40 -17.01 25.73
C LEU A 75 4.47 -15.82 25.93
N ASN A 76 3.82 -15.72 27.11
CA ASN A 76 2.97 -14.57 27.41
C ASN A 76 3.78 -13.27 27.46
N LYS A 77 4.97 -13.26 28.08
CA LYS A 77 5.87 -12.11 28.06
C LYS A 77 6.26 -11.72 26.64
N GLN A 78 6.69 -12.68 25.83
CA GLN A 78 7.04 -12.42 24.43
C GLN A 78 5.85 -11.88 23.64
N LYS A 79 4.65 -12.42 23.85
CA LYS A 79 3.43 -11.92 23.22
C LYS A 79 3.14 -10.47 23.61
N THR A 80 3.31 -10.10 24.89
CA THR A 80 3.09 -8.71 25.34
C THR A 80 4.10 -7.74 24.71
N ILE A 81 5.39 -8.08 24.70
CA ILE A 81 6.44 -7.26 24.11
C ILE A 81 6.21 -7.11 22.59
N PHE A 82 5.90 -8.22 21.91
CA PHE A 82 5.62 -8.21 20.49
C PHE A 82 4.38 -7.36 20.17
N SER A 83 3.30 -7.51 20.95
CA SER A 83 2.10 -6.70 20.80
C SER A 83 2.41 -5.21 20.97
N GLU A 84 3.16 -4.82 22.00
CA GLU A 84 3.55 -3.44 22.24
C GLU A 84 4.40 -2.90 21.08
N GLN A 85 5.40 -3.65 20.63
CA GLN A 85 6.23 -3.27 19.49
C GLN A 85 5.40 -3.07 18.21
N VAL A 86 4.46 -3.97 17.91
CA VAL A 86 3.56 -3.84 16.77
C VAL A 86 2.68 -2.59 16.92
N THR A 87 2.14 -2.31 18.10
CA THR A 87 1.33 -1.10 18.33
C THR A 87 2.14 0.18 18.16
N LEU A 88 3.40 0.21 18.61
CA LEU A 88 4.28 1.36 18.42
C LEU A 88 4.64 1.56 16.94
N GLN A 89 5.02 0.50 16.25
CA GLN A 89 5.35 0.56 14.82
C GLN A 89 4.15 0.97 13.96
N THR A 90 2.97 0.44 14.25
CA THR A 90 1.73 0.83 13.54
C THR A 90 1.36 2.28 13.83
N PHE A 91 1.55 2.76 15.06
CA PHE A 91 1.34 4.17 15.40
C PHE A 91 2.33 5.10 14.68
N GLU A 92 3.62 4.76 14.64
CA GLU A 92 4.64 5.52 13.92
C GLU A 92 4.37 5.55 12.41
N ALA A 93 4.00 4.41 11.83
CA ALA A 93 3.61 4.30 10.43
C ALA A 93 2.33 5.11 10.13
N SER A 94 1.32 5.06 11.01
CA SER A 94 0.11 5.86 10.86
C SER A 94 0.42 7.36 10.87
N LYS A 95 1.28 7.81 11.79
CA LYS A 95 1.71 9.21 11.88
C LYS A 95 2.53 9.65 10.66
N SER A 96 3.37 8.78 10.11
CA SER A 96 4.14 9.10 8.90
C SER A 96 3.23 9.19 7.67
N ILE A 97 2.27 8.26 7.53
CA ILE A 97 1.22 8.29 6.50
C ILE A 97 0.43 9.59 6.60
N GLU A 98 -0.04 9.98 7.79
CA GLU A 98 -0.81 11.21 7.98
C GLU A 98 -0.03 12.47 7.54
N LYS A 99 1.26 12.55 7.89
CA LYS A 99 2.14 13.65 7.45
C LYS A 99 2.32 13.68 5.93
N LEU A 100 2.52 12.52 5.32
CA LEU A 100 2.66 12.37 3.87
C LEU A 100 1.36 12.78 3.16
N THR A 101 0.22 12.30 3.62
CA THR A 101 -1.11 12.65 3.08
C THR A 101 -1.36 14.15 3.16
N LYS A 102 -1.09 14.79 4.31
CA LYS A 102 -1.20 16.26 4.47
C LYS A 102 -0.29 17.02 3.50
N THR A 103 0.94 16.55 3.32
CA THR A 103 1.90 17.18 2.39
C THR A 103 1.42 17.06 0.94
N LEU A 104 0.93 15.88 0.56
CA LEU A 104 0.38 15.62 -0.77
C LEU A 104 -0.85 16.50 -1.03
N GLU A 105 -1.75 16.66 -0.06
CA GLU A 105 -2.93 17.51 -0.20
C GLU A 105 -2.54 18.99 -0.41
N LEU A 106 -1.55 19.49 0.32
CA LEU A 106 -1.02 20.84 0.13
C LEU A 106 -0.39 21.02 -1.26
N GLU A 107 0.37 20.04 -1.73
CA GLU A 107 0.96 20.06 -3.09
C GLU A 107 -0.13 20.00 -4.16
N ARG A 108 -1.18 19.18 -3.98
CA ARG A 108 -2.33 19.14 -4.89
C ARG A 108 -3.04 20.49 -4.95
N LYS A 109 -3.28 21.14 -3.81
CA LYS A 109 -3.85 22.49 -3.73
C LYS A 109 -2.97 23.52 -4.44
N ARG A 110 -1.64 23.44 -4.30
CA ARG A 110 -0.69 24.30 -5.03
C ARG A 110 -0.75 24.06 -6.53
N MET A 111 -0.76 22.81 -6.96
CA MET A 111 -0.85 22.44 -8.37
C MET A 111 -2.13 22.96 -9.02
N ILE A 112 -3.28 22.83 -8.34
CA ILE A 112 -4.56 23.38 -8.80
C ILE A 112 -4.50 24.91 -8.92
N ARG A 113 -3.87 25.60 -7.97
CA ARG A 113 -3.68 27.07 -8.07
C ARG A 113 -2.82 27.43 -9.28
N ILE A 114 -1.71 26.73 -9.49
CA ILE A 114 -0.81 26.95 -10.63
C ILE A 114 -1.55 26.69 -11.94
N SER A 115 -2.31 25.59 -12.06
CA SER A 115 -3.07 25.28 -13.27
C SER A 115 -4.16 26.32 -13.54
N SER A 116 -4.87 26.77 -12.51
CA SER A 116 -5.87 27.85 -12.65
C SER A 116 -5.24 29.16 -13.12
N LEU A 117 -4.04 29.48 -12.60
CA LEU A 117 -3.32 30.69 -12.97
C LEU A 117 -2.80 30.59 -14.40
N ALA A 118 -2.22 29.44 -14.78
CA ALA A 118 -1.77 29.18 -16.14
C ALA A 118 -2.93 29.30 -17.14
N ASN A 119 -4.08 28.68 -16.84
CA ASN A 119 -5.28 28.80 -17.66
C ASN A 119 -5.78 30.24 -17.76
N ARG A 120 -5.78 31.00 -16.65
CA ARG A 120 -6.15 32.43 -16.67
C ARG A 120 -5.20 33.25 -17.54
N ILE A 121 -3.89 33.00 -17.45
CA ILE A 121 -2.89 33.70 -18.27
C ILE A 121 -3.07 33.35 -19.76
N LEU A 122 -3.32 32.07 -20.07
CA LEU A 122 -3.60 31.63 -21.44
C LEU A 122 -4.88 32.27 -21.97
N GLN A 123 -5.94 32.32 -21.17
CA GLN A 123 -7.20 32.97 -21.51
C GLN A 123 -7.00 34.46 -21.80
N GLN A 124 -6.32 35.19 -20.90
CA GLN A 124 -6.00 36.61 -21.11
C GLN A 124 -5.15 36.83 -22.36
N ARG A 125 -4.18 35.93 -22.62
CA ARG A 125 -3.38 35.97 -23.84
C ARG A 125 -4.24 35.78 -25.08
N ASN A 126 -5.15 34.80 -25.05
CA ASN A 126 -6.05 34.52 -26.15
C ASN A 126 -6.97 35.71 -26.44
N GLU A 127 -7.56 36.31 -25.40
CA GLU A 127 -8.40 37.52 -25.52
C GLU A 127 -7.63 38.69 -26.15
N ILE A 128 -6.37 38.88 -25.76
CA ILE A 128 -5.48 39.89 -26.34
C ILE A 128 -5.18 39.58 -27.81
N GLU A 129 -4.84 38.33 -28.14
CA GLU A 129 -4.55 37.91 -29.51
C GLU A 129 -5.79 38.09 -30.41
N GLU A 130 -6.97 37.69 -29.94
CA GLU A 130 -8.24 37.89 -30.63
C GLU A 130 -8.55 39.38 -30.84
N PHE A 131 -8.34 40.21 -29.82
CA PHE A 131 -8.51 41.66 -29.93
C PHE A 131 -7.59 42.26 -31.00
N PHE A 132 -6.31 41.87 -31.06
CA PHE A 132 -5.37 42.36 -32.07
C PHE A 132 -5.72 41.90 -33.47
N ILE A 133 -6.09 40.62 -33.65
CA ILE A 133 -6.51 40.09 -34.94
C ILE A 133 -7.75 40.83 -35.43
N THR A 134 -8.75 41.00 -34.57
CA THR A 134 -9.99 41.71 -34.89
C THR A 134 -9.73 43.18 -35.23
N SER A 135 -8.90 43.86 -34.43
CA SER A 135 -8.53 45.26 -34.67
C SER A 135 -7.74 45.44 -35.97
N LEU A 136 -6.82 44.53 -36.28
CA LEU A 136 -6.06 44.57 -37.54
C LEU A 136 -6.96 44.32 -38.74
N ASN A 137 -7.91 43.38 -38.65
CA ASN A 137 -8.87 43.13 -39.72
C ASN A 137 -9.77 44.35 -39.94
N TYR A 138 -10.29 44.94 -38.86
CA TYR A 138 -11.08 46.16 -38.93
C TYR A 138 -10.31 47.30 -39.62
N VAL A 139 -9.07 47.57 -39.20
CA VAL A 139 -8.25 48.62 -39.81
C VAL A 139 -7.95 48.32 -41.28
N ARG A 140 -7.66 47.06 -41.65
CA ARG A 140 -7.43 46.69 -43.05
C ARG A 140 -8.65 46.92 -43.93
N ASP A 141 -9.84 46.67 -43.42
CA ASP A 141 -11.07 46.92 -44.16
C ASP A 141 -11.36 48.42 -44.29
N GLU A 142 -11.14 49.20 -43.22
CA GLU A 142 -11.19 50.67 -43.26
C GLU A 142 -10.16 51.26 -44.24
N ILE A 143 -8.95 50.69 -44.34
CA ILE A 143 -7.96 51.09 -45.35
C ILE A 143 -8.52 50.89 -46.76
N LYS A 144 -9.12 49.72 -47.06
CA LYS A 144 -9.69 49.47 -48.40
C LYS A 144 -10.80 50.46 -48.74
N VAL A 145 -11.69 50.73 -47.77
CA VAL A 145 -12.80 51.69 -47.94
C VAL A 145 -12.24 53.10 -48.15
N ASN A 146 -11.30 53.54 -47.31
CA ASN A 146 -10.68 54.85 -47.39
C ASN A 146 -9.91 55.04 -48.71
N GLN A 147 -9.14 54.04 -49.14
CA GLN A 147 -8.43 54.08 -50.42
C GLN A 147 -9.39 54.18 -51.61
N ASN A 148 -10.50 53.42 -51.59
CA ASN A 148 -11.50 53.48 -52.64
C ASN A 148 -12.20 54.85 -52.70
N ASN A 149 -12.58 55.39 -51.53
CA ASN A 149 -13.18 56.72 -51.43
C ASN A 149 -12.20 57.81 -51.90
N TYR A 150 -10.93 57.72 -51.49
CA TYR A 150 -9.89 58.67 -51.93
C TYR A 150 -9.67 58.62 -53.44
N ILE A 151 -9.61 57.43 -54.05
CA ILE A 151 -9.50 57.28 -55.51
C ILE A 151 -10.71 57.92 -56.19
N HIS A 152 -11.92 57.63 -55.71
CA HIS A 152 -13.16 58.17 -56.26
C HIS A 152 -13.20 59.71 -56.20
N ASP A 153 -12.88 60.29 -55.04
CA ASP A 153 -12.91 61.73 -54.83
C ASP A 153 -11.80 62.44 -55.60
N ALA A 154 -10.59 61.87 -55.62
CA ALA A 154 -9.48 62.37 -56.42
C ALA A 154 -9.80 62.35 -57.92
N LYS A 155 -10.49 61.31 -58.40
CA LYS A 155 -10.92 61.19 -59.79
C LYS A 155 -12.00 62.22 -60.12
N SER A 156 -13.01 62.35 -59.29
CA SER A 156 -14.09 63.33 -59.45
C SER A 156 -13.55 64.78 -59.46
N ALA A 157 -12.64 65.11 -58.53
CA ALA A 157 -11.99 66.42 -58.48
C ALA A 157 -11.12 66.70 -59.72
N TYR A 158 -10.40 65.69 -60.22
CA TYR A 158 -9.63 65.80 -61.45
C TYR A 158 -10.55 66.02 -62.68
N GLU A 159 -11.62 65.25 -62.83
CA GLU A 159 -12.59 65.43 -63.91
C GLU A 159 -13.29 66.80 -63.85
N ALA A 160 -13.61 67.29 -62.64
CA ALA A 160 -14.19 68.61 -62.43
C ALA A 160 -13.23 69.73 -62.84
N SER A 161 -11.94 69.62 -62.48
CA SER A 161 -10.92 70.61 -62.86
C SER A 161 -10.63 70.60 -64.37
N ILE A 162 -10.62 69.43 -65.01
CA ILE A 162 -10.56 69.30 -66.48
C ILE A 162 -11.76 70.00 -67.13
N ARG A 163 -12.98 69.76 -66.62
CA ARG A 163 -14.20 70.39 -67.14
C ARG A 163 -14.13 71.91 -67.00
N LEU A 164 -13.73 72.43 -65.84
CA LEU A 164 -13.59 73.88 -65.62
C LEU A 164 -12.54 74.51 -66.53
N ALA A 165 -11.42 73.82 -66.78
CA ALA A 165 -10.39 74.27 -67.70
C ALA A 165 -10.89 74.31 -69.15
N HIS A 166 -11.67 73.31 -69.56
CA HIS A 166 -12.33 73.30 -70.86
C HIS A 166 -13.32 74.47 -71.02
N LEU A 167 -13.99 74.91 -69.95
CA LEU A 167 -14.85 76.10 -69.97
C LEU A 167 -14.05 77.43 -69.94
N GLY A 168 -12.71 77.39 -69.93
CA GLY A 168 -11.85 78.58 -69.87
C GLY A 168 -11.81 79.28 -68.51
N LYS A 169 -12.38 78.66 -67.46
CA LYS A 169 -12.42 79.22 -66.10
C LYS A 169 -11.17 78.93 -65.27
N SER A 170 -10.33 78.00 -65.73
CA SER A 170 -9.12 77.53 -65.04
C SER A 170 -8.09 77.03 -66.07
N ASN A 171 -6.86 76.80 -65.63
CA ASN A 171 -5.85 76.08 -66.43
C ASN A 171 -6.04 74.57 -66.31
N TYR A 172 -5.59 73.81 -67.32
CA TYR A 172 -5.65 72.35 -67.31
C TYR A 172 -4.75 71.78 -66.19
N PRO A 173 -5.29 70.89 -65.33
CA PRO A 173 -4.50 70.24 -64.29
C PRO A 173 -3.46 69.27 -64.90
N PRO A 174 -2.33 69.02 -64.20
CA PRO A 174 -1.33 68.05 -64.64
C PRO A 174 -1.94 66.64 -64.74
N ILE A 175 -1.49 65.85 -65.71
CA ILE A 175 -1.99 64.49 -65.95
C ILE A 175 -1.78 63.66 -64.67
N ARG A 176 -2.87 63.09 -64.15
CA ARG A 176 -2.87 62.20 -62.98
C ARG A 176 -3.39 60.83 -63.39
N THR A 177 -2.69 59.76 -63.00
CA THR A 177 -3.09 58.39 -63.33
C THR A 177 -3.81 57.73 -62.15
N PHE A 178 -4.85 56.95 -62.46
CA PHE A 178 -5.67 56.22 -61.48
C PHE A 178 -5.52 54.70 -61.60
N GLN A 179 -4.63 54.23 -62.48
CA GLN A 179 -4.35 52.83 -62.72
C GLN A 179 -3.02 52.45 -62.07
N ASN A 180 -3.03 51.37 -61.28
CA ASN A 180 -1.86 50.87 -60.55
C ASN A 180 -0.73 50.31 -61.44
N LYS A 181 -0.94 50.20 -62.76
CA LYS A 181 -0.01 49.49 -63.67
C LYS A 181 0.96 50.41 -64.44
N ILE A 182 0.73 51.72 -64.44
CA ILE A 182 1.51 52.66 -65.26
C ILE A 182 2.51 53.37 -64.35
N THR A 183 3.81 53.32 -64.69
CA THR A 183 4.86 54.08 -64.01
C THR A 183 4.77 55.55 -64.39
N SER A 184 3.77 56.24 -63.83
CA SER A 184 3.56 57.67 -63.96
C SER A 184 4.25 58.42 -62.83
N THR A 185 4.75 59.62 -63.12
CA THR A 185 5.32 60.53 -62.10
C THR A 185 4.25 61.13 -61.19
N ASN A 186 2.97 61.08 -61.58
CA ASN A 186 1.84 61.62 -60.81
C ASN A 186 0.72 60.55 -60.72
N ASN A 187 0.84 59.68 -59.73
CA ASN A 187 -0.06 58.54 -59.52
C ASN A 187 -0.72 58.62 -58.14
N VAL A 188 -2.04 58.38 -58.09
CA VAL A 188 -2.80 58.36 -56.82
C VAL A 188 -2.26 57.32 -55.83
N TYR A 189 -1.72 56.20 -56.33
CA TYR A 189 -1.18 55.16 -55.45
C TYR A 189 0.13 55.55 -54.74
N ASP A 190 0.85 56.58 -55.23
CA ASP A 190 2.01 57.08 -54.51
C ASP A 190 1.61 57.88 -53.26
N ASP A 191 0.42 58.48 -53.25
CA ASP A 191 -0.15 59.13 -52.06
C ASP A 191 -0.39 58.11 -50.93
N PHE A 192 -0.83 56.89 -51.26
CA PHE A 192 -0.97 55.81 -50.27
C PHE A 192 0.36 55.33 -49.69
N LYS A 193 1.43 55.29 -50.51
CA LYS A 193 2.78 54.96 -50.03
C LYS A 193 3.33 56.05 -49.11
N ILE A 194 2.99 57.31 -49.36
CA ILE A 194 3.34 58.44 -48.49
C ILE A 194 2.56 58.33 -47.18
N ALA A 195 1.26 58.04 -47.24
CA ALA A 195 0.38 57.87 -46.08
C ALA A 195 0.83 56.71 -45.16
N GLN A 196 1.46 55.66 -45.70
CA GLN A 196 2.01 54.55 -44.92
C GLN A 196 3.24 54.93 -44.07
N LYS A 197 3.94 56.03 -44.41
CA LYS A 197 5.13 56.46 -43.65
C LYS A 197 4.69 57.15 -42.36
N ILE A 198 5.21 56.67 -41.24
CA ILE A 198 4.97 57.28 -39.91
C ILE A 198 5.74 58.59 -39.83
N PRO A 199 5.11 59.74 -39.50
CA PRO A 199 5.80 60.99 -39.32
C PRO A 199 6.71 60.93 -38.09
N LYS A 200 7.93 61.47 -38.17
CA LYS A 200 8.92 61.48 -37.06
C LYS A 200 8.59 62.49 -35.95
N SER A 201 7.33 62.92 -35.82
CA SER A 201 6.92 63.96 -34.87
C SER A 201 6.82 63.40 -33.45
N THR A 202 7.25 64.17 -32.46
CA THR A 202 7.37 63.77 -31.05
C THR A 202 6.04 63.72 -30.29
N HIS A 203 4.94 64.24 -30.86
CA HIS A 203 3.64 64.31 -30.20
C HIS A 203 2.49 63.92 -31.15
N LEU A 204 2.44 62.67 -31.56
CA LEU A 204 1.32 62.12 -32.34
C LEU A 204 0.42 61.29 -31.42
N THR A 205 -0.87 61.65 -31.36
CA THR A 205 -1.88 60.81 -30.70
C THR A 205 -2.45 59.82 -31.71
N ILE A 206 -2.95 58.66 -31.25
CA ILE A 206 -3.54 57.62 -32.13
C ILE A 206 -4.68 58.18 -33.01
N ARG A 207 -5.36 59.24 -32.54
CA ARG A 207 -6.46 59.87 -33.28
C ARG A 207 -5.99 60.63 -34.52
N ASP A 208 -4.75 61.13 -34.50
CA ASP A 208 -4.18 61.95 -35.58
C ASP A 208 -3.52 61.11 -36.68
N LEU A 209 -3.53 59.78 -36.55
CA LEU A 209 -2.93 58.86 -37.49
C LEU A 209 -3.90 58.46 -38.61
N THR A 210 -3.38 58.33 -39.84
CA THR A 210 -4.11 57.71 -40.96
C THR A 210 -4.35 56.23 -40.68
N TRP A 211 -5.32 55.62 -41.38
CA TRP A 211 -5.62 54.20 -41.18
C TRP A 211 -4.41 53.30 -41.47
N GLU A 212 -3.60 53.63 -42.48
CA GLU A 212 -2.34 52.94 -42.82
C GLU A 212 -1.29 53.05 -41.71
N GLN A 213 -1.23 54.19 -41.02
CA GLN A 213 -0.33 54.38 -39.88
C GLN A 213 -0.82 53.62 -38.65
N LYS A 214 -2.14 53.58 -38.42
CA LYS A 214 -2.76 52.80 -37.33
C LYS A 214 -2.49 51.30 -37.49
N GLU A 215 -2.57 50.76 -38.71
CA GLU A 215 -2.24 49.36 -39.00
C GLU A 215 -0.78 49.06 -38.63
N ARG A 216 0.15 49.92 -39.02
CA ARG A 216 1.57 49.71 -38.75
C ARG A 216 1.89 49.79 -37.26
N VAL A 217 1.25 50.71 -36.52
CA VAL A 217 1.40 50.80 -35.06
C VAL A 217 0.85 49.54 -34.38
N LEU A 218 -0.31 49.04 -34.78
CA LEU A 218 -0.90 47.81 -34.25
C LEU A 218 -0.02 46.58 -34.56
N SER A 219 0.50 46.48 -35.78
CA SER A 219 1.42 45.42 -36.19
C SER A 219 2.71 45.43 -35.38
N ILE A 220 3.31 46.61 -35.17
CA ILE A 220 4.51 46.77 -34.31
C ILE A 220 4.18 46.46 -32.84
N LEU A 221 2.99 46.83 -32.36
CA LEU A 221 2.58 46.53 -30.99
C LEU A 221 2.41 45.03 -30.77
N PHE A 222 1.74 44.34 -31.71
CA PHE A 222 1.60 42.88 -31.69
C PHE A 222 2.97 42.19 -31.74
N GLU A 223 3.85 42.66 -32.63
CA GLU A 223 5.23 42.18 -32.70
C GLU A 223 5.95 42.40 -31.36
N LYS A 224 5.91 43.61 -30.82
CA LYS A 224 6.56 43.95 -29.54
C LYS A 224 6.02 43.11 -28.38
N MET A 225 4.72 42.86 -28.33
CA MET A 225 4.11 42.02 -27.29
C MET A 225 4.54 40.56 -27.39
N ASN A 226 4.75 40.05 -28.60
CA ASN A 226 5.25 38.69 -28.81
C ASN A 226 6.76 38.56 -28.54
N HIS A 227 7.56 39.59 -28.82
CA HIS A 227 9.01 39.59 -28.61
C HIS A 227 9.44 40.05 -27.20
N SER A 228 8.54 40.64 -26.39
CA SER A 228 8.82 41.12 -25.03
C SER A 228 9.09 40.00 -23.99
N LYS A 229 9.08 38.72 -24.38
CA LYS A 229 9.13 37.58 -23.46
C LYS A 229 10.45 37.34 -22.70
N MET A 230 11.49 38.17 -22.84
CA MET A 230 12.82 37.88 -22.26
C MET A 230 13.49 39.02 -21.47
N LYS A 231 12.74 39.88 -20.78
CA LYS A 231 13.33 40.88 -19.86
C LYS A 231 12.69 40.90 -18.47
N PHE A 232 12.20 39.77 -17.98
CA PHE A 232 11.97 39.66 -16.53
C PHE A 232 13.31 39.37 -15.84
N ASN A 233 13.75 40.39 -15.12
CA ASN A 233 14.96 40.43 -14.31
C ASN A 233 15.23 39.11 -13.55
N HIS A 234 16.39 38.52 -13.77
CA HIS A 234 17.10 37.73 -12.76
C HIS A 234 17.48 38.64 -11.58
N LYS A 235 16.49 39.07 -10.79
CA LYS A 235 16.69 39.28 -9.36
C LYS A 235 16.08 38.08 -8.70
N THR A 236 16.89 37.02 -8.63
CA THR A 236 16.67 35.91 -7.71
C THR A 236 16.64 36.50 -6.31
N ASN A 237 15.45 36.87 -5.83
CA ASN A 237 15.21 36.98 -4.41
C ASN A 237 15.53 35.61 -3.84
N HIS A 238 16.66 35.51 -3.12
CA HIS A 238 17.03 34.38 -2.28
C HIS A 238 16.06 34.26 -1.10
N ASN A 239 14.78 34.08 -1.39
CA ASN A 239 13.86 33.54 -0.42
C ASN A 239 13.98 32.04 -0.56
N LYS A 240 14.82 31.46 0.31
CA LYS A 240 14.96 30.02 0.51
C LYS A 240 13.55 29.40 0.48
N SER A 241 13.27 28.67 -0.59
CA SER A 241 12.05 27.88 -0.70
C SER A 241 12.01 26.91 0.49
N PRO A 242 10.89 26.80 1.24
CA PRO A 242 10.78 25.88 2.37
C PRO A 242 11.03 24.40 1.97
N MET A 243 10.96 24.10 0.67
CA MET A 243 11.25 22.79 0.11
C MET A 243 12.70 22.33 0.31
N ASN A 244 13.69 23.24 0.30
CA ASN A 244 15.09 22.82 0.45
C ASN A 244 15.43 22.48 1.91
N GLN A 245 14.75 23.12 2.88
CA GLN A 245 14.96 22.79 4.30
C GLN A 245 14.32 21.45 4.68
N LEU A 246 13.14 21.13 4.13
CA LEU A 246 12.50 19.84 4.38
C LEU A 246 13.28 18.70 3.73
N ASN A 247 13.76 18.88 2.49
CA ASN A 247 14.58 17.86 1.80
C ASN A 247 15.93 17.65 2.50
N ASP A 248 16.59 18.72 2.97
CA ASP A 248 17.86 18.57 3.70
C ASP A 248 17.68 17.90 5.06
N GLN A 249 16.53 18.09 5.71
CA GLN A 249 16.20 17.44 6.98
C GLN A 249 15.80 15.98 6.77
N PHE A 250 15.00 15.69 5.75
CA PHE A 250 14.58 14.32 5.41
C PHE A 250 15.76 13.48 4.90
N ASN A 251 16.65 14.07 4.09
CA ASN A 251 17.86 13.39 3.63
C ASN A 251 18.85 13.12 4.78
N LYS A 252 18.95 14.00 5.77
CA LYS A 252 19.75 13.75 6.98
C LYS A 252 19.13 12.65 7.84
N GLU A 253 17.81 12.62 8.01
CA GLU A 253 17.11 11.56 8.75
C GLU A 253 17.21 10.20 8.05
N LEU A 254 17.11 10.17 6.72
CA LEU A 254 17.26 8.97 5.90
C LEU A 254 18.71 8.44 5.92
N ILE A 255 19.72 9.33 5.84
CA ILE A 255 21.13 8.96 5.93
C ILE A 255 21.46 8.42 7.34
N ILE A 256 20.88 9.00 8.39
CA ILE A 256 21.05 8.51 9.78
C ILE A 256 20.38 7.15 9.96
N GLN A 257 19.19 6.93 9.39
CA GLN A 257 18.52 5.62 9.44
C GLN A 257 19.24 4.55 8.59
N MET A 258 19.75 4.91 7.41
CA MET A 258 20.48 3.99 6.53
C MET A 258 21.86 3.62 7.10
N ASN A 259 22.59 4.55 7.71
CA ASN A 259 23.89 4.26 8.34
C ASN A 259 23.74 3.38 9.59
N ASN A 260 22.62 3.47 10.31
CA ASN A 260 22.31 2.59 11.43
C ASN A 260 21.88 1.17 10.99
N CYS A 261 21.56 0.96 9.71
CA CYS A 261 21.19 -0.35 9.15
C CYS A 261 22.36 -1.05 8.42
N ASN A 262 23.47 -0.36 8.11
CA ASN A 262 24.55 -0.91 7.28
C ASN A 262 25.77 -1.46 8.05
N ASN A 263 25.71 -1.56 9.38
CA ASN A 263 26.73 -2.29 10.15
C ASN A 263 26.34 -3.76 10.29
N GLY A 264 26.41 -4.50 9.17
CA GLY A 264 26.21 -5.94 9.17
C GLY A 264 26.14 -6.54 7.78
N THR A 265 27.24 -7.20 7.39
CA THR A 265 27.37 -8.18 6.28
C THR A 265 27.51 -7.61 4.86
N ASN A 266 28.77 -7.39 4.47
CA ASN A 266 29.19 -7.61 3.09
C ASN A 266 29.10 -9.11 2.78
N GLN A 267 28.07 -9.54 2.05
CA GLN A 267 28.17 -10.72 1.19
C GLN A 267 27.52 -10.43 -0.15
N GLN A 268 28.36 -10.55 -1.17
CA GLN A 268 28.06 -10.39 -2.56
C GLN A 268 27.20 -11.57 -3.03
N LEU A 269 25.96 -11.30 -3.42
CA LEU A 269 25.11 -12.22 -4.16
C LEU A 269 24.62 -11.48 -5.40
N ALA A 270 25.26 -11.78 -6.53
CA ALA A 270 24.71 -11.52 -7.84
C ALA A 270 23.44 -12.35 -8.02
N VAL A 271 22.43 -11.79 -8.70
CA VAL A 271 21.55 -12.45 -9.69
C VAL A 271 20.42 -11.48 -10.10
N ASN A 272 20.52 -11.08 -11.37
CA ASN A 272 19.50 -10.89 -12.41
C ASN A 272 18.44 -9.77 -12.32
N GLU A 273 18.54 -8.86 -13.30
CA GLU A 273 17.48 -8.00 -13.83
C GLU A 273 16.23 -8.82 -14.19
N ILE A 274 15.08 -8.41 -13.66
CA ILE A 274 13.78 -8.76 -14.24
C ILE A 274 12.98 -7.48 -14.47
N ASP A 275 12.47 -7.44 -15.68
CA ASP A 275 11.87 -6.39 -16.48
C ASP A 275 10.77 -5.56 -15.80
N SER A 276 10.86 -4.24 -15.96
CA SER A 276 9.84 -3.28 -15.54
C SER A 276 8.79 -3.15 -16.64
N LYS A 277 7.74 -3.97 -16.59
CA LYS A 277 6.48 -3.73 -17.33
C LYS A 277 5.38 -4.66 -16.82
N SER A 278 4.48 -4.12 -16.00
CA SER A 278 3.03 -4.41 -16.00
C SER A 278 2.41 -4.25 -14.61
N ILE A 279 2.13 -3.03 -14.17
CA ILE A 279 0.92 -2.80 -13.37
C ILE A 279 0.33 -1.46 -13.82
N LEU A 280 -0.49 -1.54 -14.87
CA LEU A 280 -1.52 -0.55 -15.16
C LEU A 280 -2.74 -1.00 -14.37
N LEU A 281 -3.15 -0.24 -13.34
CA LEU A 281 -4.49 -0.33 -12.83
C LEU A 281 -5.10 1.08 -12.75
N THR A 282 -6.10 1.25 -13.61
CA THR A 282 -7.10 2.30 -13.62
C THR A 282 -7.82 2.38 -12.27
N ILE A 283 -7.90 3.56 -11.69
CA ILE A 283 -8.81 3.86 -10.59
C ILE A 283 -9.78 4.92 -11.13
N ASP A 284 -11.01 4.47 -11.35
CA ASP A 284 -12.16 5.32 -11.59
C ASP A 284 -12.37 6.23 -10.37
N ASN A 285 -12.62 7.51 -10.67
CA ASN A 285 -13.02 8.49 -9.69
C ASN A 285 -14.50 8.28 -9.42
N ASP A 286 -14.86 8.12 -8.15
CA ASP A 286 -16.12 8.62 -7.59
C ASP A 286 -15.86 8.80 -6.09
N ASP A 287 -15.95 10.04 -5.61
CA ASP A 287 -16.59 10.35 -4.33
C ASP A 287 -16.73 11.87 -4.18
N ASP A 288 -18.00 12.24 -4.07
CA ASP A 288 -18.53 13.53 -3.71
C ASP A 288 -18.25 13.88 -2.23
N ASP A 289 -18.20 15.20 -2.01
CA ASP A 289 -18.76 15.92 -0.87
C ASP A 289 -18.16 15.93 0.55
N ALA A 290 -18.14 17.19 1.03
CA ALA A 290 -18.51 17.68 2.37
C ALA A 290 -17.44 17.78 3.49
N ASP A 291 -16.92 19.00 3.61
CA ASP A 291 -17.14 19.94 4.73
C ASP A 291 -17.29 19.41 6.19
N ALA A 292 -16.33 19.80 7.03
CA ALA A 292 -16.50 20.32 8.41
C ALA A 292 -15.11 20.82 8.87
N ALA A 293 -14.81 22.10 9.13
CA ALA A 293 -15.35 23.10 10.06
C ALA A 293 -15.09 22.80 11.55
N ASP A 294 -14.39 23.76 12.18
CA ASP A 294 -14.32 24.09 13.63
C ASP A 294 -13.59 23.12 14.60
N ALA A 295 -12.91 23.54 15.66
CA ALA A 295 -12.63 24.86 16.24
C ALA A 295 -11.44 24.77 17.23
N ASP A 296 -10.98 25.96 17.64
CA ASP A 296 -10.04 26.37 18.68
C ASP A 296 -9.98 25.53 19.99
N GLU A 297 -8.82 25.47 20.66
CA GLU A 297 -8.50 26.38 21.80
C GLU A 297 -7.10 26.12 22.42
N HIS A 298 -6.54 27.21 22.96
CA HIS A 298 -5.22 27.38 23.57
C HIS A 298 -5.01 26.66 24.91
N ASN A 299 -3.79 26.18 25.18
CA ASN A 299 -3.09 26.45 26.44
C ASN A 299 -1.59 26.10 26.40
N GLN A 300 -0.72 27.12 26.48
CA GLN A 300 0.73 26.92 26.67
C GLN A 300 1.13 27.36 28.08
N GLY A 301 1.29 26.37 28.97
CA GLY A 301 1.97 26.52 30.26
C GLY A 301 3.37 25.92 30.18
N LYS A 302 4.40 26.76 30.35
CA LYS A 302 5.81 26.36 30.49
C LYS A 302 6.03 25.68 31.85
N ILE A 303 6.59 24.47 31.86
CA ILE A 303 7.37 23.95 32.99
C ILE A 303 8.68 23.42 32.41
N LYS A 304 9.79 23.96 32.93
CA LYS A 304 11.14 23.46 32.73
C LYS A 304 11.37 22.38 33.78
N ASP A 305 11.77 21.19 33.37
CA ASP A 305 12.54 20.28 34.22
C ASP A 305 13.66 19.66 33.38
N GLN A 306 14.89 19.92 33.83
CA GLN A 306 16.08 19.23 33.40
C GLN A 306 16.07 17.85 34.06
N VAL A 307 16.07 16.78 33.27
CA VAL A 307 16.51 15.47 33.75
C VAL A 307 17.49 14.88 32.75
N ASN A 308 18.73 14.79 33.22
CA ASN A 308 19.85 14.07 32.65
C ASN A 308 19.54 12.57 32.66
N TYR A 309 19.49 11.91 31.50
CA TYR A 309 19.39 10.45 31.40
C TYR A 309 20.61 9.86 30.69
N ASN A 310 21.40 9.21 31.54
CA ASN A 310 22.53 8.29 31.40
C ASN A 310 22.67 7.49 30.08
N ASN A 311 23.95 7.38 29.68
CA ASN A 311 24.55 6.56 28.62
C ASN A 311 24.54 5.03 28.85
N ASP A 312 23.69 4.49 29.73
CA ASP A 312 23.73 3.06 30.11
C ASP A 312 22.74 2.17 29.34
N ASN A 313 21.86 2.76 28.52
CA ASN A 313 20.82 2.01 27.79
C ASN A 313 21.30 1.31 26.51
N ASP A 314 22.46 1.68 25.96
CA ASP A 314 22.92 1.15 24.68
C ASP A 314 23.57 -0.24 24.82
N LYS A 315 24.26 -0.52 25.93
CA LYS A 315 24.84 -1.85 26.19
C LYS A 315 23.78 -2.94 26.47
N VAL A 316 22.65 -2.57 27.09
CA VAL A 316 21.56 -3.51 27.39
C VAL A 316 20.78 -3.86 26.12
N LYS A 317 20.52 -2.87 25.24
CA LYS A 317 19.86 -3.10 23.96
C LYS A 317 20.68 -3.96 23.00
N GLU A 318 22.00 -3.78 22.98
CA GLU A 318 22.89 -4.57 22.11
C GLU A 318 22.98 -6.04 22.56
N ASN A 319 22.98 -6.30 23.87
CA ASN A 319 22.99 -7.66 24.43
C ASN A 319 21.67 -8.43 24.14
N CYS A 320 20.51 -7.77 24.30
CA CYS A 320 19.21 -8.37 23.96
C CYS A 320 19.07 -8.67 22.46
N ARG A 321 19.61 -7.80 21.59
CA ARG A 321 19.59 -8.00 20.13
C ARG A 321 20.46 -9.18 19.70
N ASN A 322 21.58 -9.41 20.40
CA ASN A 322 22.49 -10.53 20.13
C ASN A 322 21.91 -11.87 20.60
N GLN A 323 21.25 -11.91 21.78
CA GLN A 323 20.52 -13.11 22.23
C GLN A 323 19.36 -13.47 21.30
N SER A 324 18.61 -12.48 20.81
CA SER A 324 17.51 -12.71 19.85
C SER A 324 18.01 -13.33 18.54
N LYS A 325 19.14 -12.84 17.99
CA LYS A 325 19.75 -13.42 16.78
C LYS A 325 20.24 -14.86 16.98
N GLU A 326 20.81 -15.15 18.14
CA GLU A 326 21.31 -16.50 18.48
C GLU A 326 20.15 -17.51 18.65
N LEU A 327 19.04 -17.08 19.25
CA LEU A 327 17.83 -17.90 19.37
C LEU A 327 17.19 -18.21 18.01
N THR A 328 17.11 -17.22 17.12
CA THR A 328 16.61 -17.41 15.75
C THR A 328 17.49 -18.37 14.96
N LYS A 329 18.82 -18.27 15.11
CA LYS A 329 19.77 -19.20 14.49
C LYS A 329 19.59 -20.63 14.99
N LYS A 330 19.45 -20.83 16.31
CA LYS A 330 19.19 -22.15 16.91
C LYS A 330 17.84 -22.75 16.48
N LEU A 331 16.81 -21.92 16.35
CA LEU A 331 15.50 -22.34 15.82
C LEU A 331 15.60 -22.82 14.37
N TYR A 332 16.32 -22.08 13.53
CA TYR A 332 16.52 -22.42 12.13
C TYR A 332 17.33 -23.72 11.97
N GLU A 333 18.39 -23.90 12.77
CA GLU A 333 19.23 -25.10 12.77
C GLU A 333 18.46 -26.35 13.23
N LYS A 334 17.58 -26.21 14.24
CA LYS A 334 16.71 -27.30 14.70
C LYS A 334 15.67 -27.68 13.65
N VAL A 335 15.09 -26.71 12.94
CA VAL A 335 14.11 -26.97 11.86
C VAL A 335 14.77 -27.69 10.67
N ILE A 336 16.02 -27.36 10.35
CA ILE A 336 16.78 -28.08 9.32
C ILE A 336 17.05 -29.53 9.75
N GLN A 337 17.50 -29.75 10.99
CA GLN A 337 17.71 -31.09 11.53
C GLN A 337 16.44 -31.96 11.52
N TYR A 338 15.27 -31.37 11.80
CA TYR A 338 13.98 -32.07 11.69
C TYR A 338 13.61 -32.41 10.24
N LYS A 339 13.95 -31.55 9.27
CA LYS A 339 13.72 -31.84 7.85
C LYS A 339 14.60 -32.97 7.35
N ASP A 340 15.87 -33.01 7.75
CA ASP A 340 16.81 -34.04 7.33
C ASP A 340 16.45 -35.41 7.95
N HIS A 341 16.00 -35.44 9.21
CA HIS A 341 15.58 -36.69 9.87
C HIS A 341 14.30 -37.32 9.28
N VAL A 342 13.39 -36.51 8.72
CA VAL A 342 12.17 -36.98 8.03
C VAL A 342 12.48 -37.53 6.63
N ILE A 343 13.54 -37.04 5.99
CA ILE A 343 14.02 -37.54 4.69
C ILE A 343 14.74 -38.89 4.87
N ASP A 344 15.42 -39.11 6.00
CA ASP A 344 16.09 -40.38 6.29
C ASP A 344 15.11 -41.51 6.69
N GLU A 345 14.03 -41.21 7.43
CA GLU A 345 13.00 -42.20 7.78
C GLU A 345 12.17 -42.65 6.57
N THR A 346 11.90 -41.75 5.63
CA THR A 346 11.13 -42.06 4.41
C THR A 346 11.91 -42.86 3.37
N ASN A 347 13.26 -42.82 3.42
CA ASN A 347 14.11 -43.64 2.56
C ASN A 347 14.38 -45.06 3.12
N SER A 348 14.29 -45.25 4.44
CA SER A 348 14.53 -46.57 5.08
C SER A 348 13.32 -47.52 4.99
N ILE A 349 12.10 -46.99 4.94
CA ILE A 349 10.85 -47.79 4.91
C ILE A 349 10.56 -48.42 3.52
N ASN A 350 11.22 -47.95 2.45
CA ASN A 350 10.95 -48.41 1.08
C ASN A 350 11.84 -49.55 0.56
N GLN A 351 12.69 -50.17 1.40
CA GLN A 351 13.60 -51.26 0.99
C GLN A 351 13.39 -52.62 1.69
N SER A 352 12.54 -52.71 2.72
CA SER A 352 12.22 -53.99 3.37
C SER A 352 10.71 -54.22 3.37
N ASP A 353 10.22 -54.97 2.39
CA ASP A 353 9.12 -55.94 2.51
C ASP A 353 8.38 -56.13 1.17
N VAL A 354 9.03 -56.88 0.27
CA VAL A 354 8.35 -57.57 -0.83
C VAL A 354 8.89 -59.00 -0.91
N GLN A 355 8.21 -59.93 -0.25
CA GLN A 355 8.00 -61.34 -0.66
C GLN A 355 7.06 -62.01 0.36
N CYS A 356 5.80 -62.28 -0.03
CA CYS A 356 5.27 -63.62 -0.39
C CYS A 356 5.23 -64.62 0.79
N THR A 357 4.14 -65.27 1.21
CA THR A 357 2.89 -65.68 0.54
C THR A 357 1.93 -66.33 1.54
N LEU A 358 0.63 -66.04 1.38
CA LEU A 358 -0.55 -66.95 1.35
C LEU A 358 -0.70 -68.09 2.38
N LYS A 359 -1.80 -68.02 3.16
CA LYS A 359 -3.03 -68.88 3.10
C LYS A 359 -3.82 -68.77 4.43
N ASN A 360 -5.07 -68.25 4.43
CA ASN A 360 -6.36 -68.98 4.32
C ASN A 360 -6.77 -69.62 5.66
N ASP A 361 -7.97 -69.44 6.25
CA ASP A 361 -9.31 -69.51 5.66
C ASP A 361 -10.47 -69.09 6.63
N TYR A 362 -11.55 -68.55 6.03
CA TYR A 362 -13.02 -68.54 6.28
C TYR A 362 -13.72 -68.19 7.63
N GLU A 363 -14.71 -67.26 7.55
CA GLU A 363 -16.19 -67.52 7.63
C GLU A 363 -16.97 -66.20 7.32
N THR A 364 -17.63 -66.04 6.16
CA THR A 364 -19.02 -66.36 5.74
C THR A 364 -20.11 -65.36 6.18
N ILE A 365 -20.71 -64.74 5.15
CA ILE A 365 -21.80 -63.74 5.13
C ILE A 365 -23.14 -64.44 4.88
N HIS A 366 -24.24 -63.89 5.39
CA HIS A 366 -25.57 -64.06 4.79
C HIS A 366 -26.16 -62.70 4.36
N GLN A 367 -26.36 -62.57 3.05
CA GLN A 367 -27.14 -61.52 2.39
C GLN A 367 -28.53 -62.04 2.05
N ARG A 368 -29.52 -61.13 2.02
CA ARG A 368 -30.65 -61.21 1.10
C ARG A 368 -31.05 -59.81 0.64
N ASN A 369 -30.92 -59.60 -0.67
CA ASN A 369 -31.54 -58.53 -1.46
C ASN A 369 -33.04 -58.76 -1.61
N ILE A 370 -33.81 -57.73 -1.97
CA ILE A 370 -34.49 -57.53 -3.28
C ILE A 370 -35.42 -56.30 -3.17
N ASP A 371 -35.04 -55.26 -3.94
CA ASP A 371 -35.81 -54.35 -4.82
C ASP A 371 -37.19 -53.75 -4.49
N SER A 372 -37.29 -52.49 -4.93
CA SER A 372 -38.43 -51.81 -5.56
C SER A 372 -39.38 -51.02 -4.65
N THR A 373 -39.36 -49.68 -4.77
CA THR A 373 -40.50 -48.86 -5.24
C THR A 373 -40.07 -47.38 -5.30
N MET A 374 -40.14 -46.81 -6.50
CA MET A 374 -40.18 -45.37 -6.75
C MET A 374 -41.43 -44.75 -6.12
N ASN A 375 -41.30 -43.66 -5.35
CA ASN A 375 -42.25 -42.55 -5.48
C ASN A 375 -41.73 -41.24 -4.89
N CYS A 376 -41.79 -40.20 -5.73
CA CYS A 376 -41.62 -38.79 -5.38
C CYS A 376 -42.85 -38.28 -4.65
N GLN A 377 -42.69 -37.35 -3.70
CA GLN A 377 -43.71 -36.35 -3.39
C GLN A 377 -43.09 -35.15 -2.66
N ILE A 378 -42.50 -34.27 -3.47
CA ILE A 378 -42.65 -32.82 -3.30
C ILE A 378 -44.09 -32.53 -3.76
N ASN A 379 -44.91 -31.90 -2.91
CA ASN A 379 -46.05 -31.04 -3.25
C ASN A 379 -46.69 -30.53 -1.94
N GLN A 380 -46.60 -29.23 -1.62
CA GLN A 380 -47.35 -28.08 -2.17
C GLN A 380 -48.64 -27.80 -1.41
N THR A 381 -48.95 -26.49 -1.32
CA THR A 381 -50.24 -25.78 -1.48
C THR A 381 -50.38 -24.71 -0.39
N LYS A 382 -50.86 -23.48 -0.62
CA LYS A 382 -51.44 -22.81 -1.80
C LYS A 382 -51.46 -21.31 -1.49
N VAL A 383 -51.19 -20.49 -2.50
CA VAL A 383 -51.49 -19.04 -2.54
C VAL A 383 -53.01 -18.86 -2.75
N PRO A 384 -53.58 -17.69 -2.41
CA PRO A 384 -54.26 -16.94 -3.46
C PRO A 384 -53.97 -15.43 -3.45
N TYR A 385 -53.84 -14.88 -4.66
CA TYR A 385 -53.86 -13.45 -4.99
C TYR A 385 -55.13 -12.73 -4.50
N PRO A 386 -55.10 -11.39 -4.47
CA PRO A 386 -55.98 -10.67 -5.40
C PRO A 386 -55.28 -9.53 -6.16
N SER A 387 -55.74 -9.29 -7.38
CA SER A 387 -55.52 -8.09 -8.19
C SER A 387 -56.70 -7.10 -8.00
N PRO A 388 -56.84 -6.02 -8.80
CA PRO A 388 -56.37 -4.67 -8.53
C PRO A 388 -57.52 -3.67 -8.32
N GLN A 389 -57.23 -2.50 -7.73
CA GLN A 389 -58.03 -1.27 -7.85
C GLN A 389 -57.11 -0.06 -7.91
#